data_AF-A0A7U9RDX3-F1
#
_entry.id   AF-A0A7U9RDX3-F1
#
_cell.length_a   1.000
_cell.length_b   1.000
_cell.length_c   1.000
_cell.angle_alpha   90.00
_cell.angle_beta   90.00
_cell.angle_gamma   90.00
#
_symmetry.space_group_name_H-M   'P 1'
#
loop_
_entity.id
_entity.type
_entity.pdbx_description
1 polymer ?
#
loop_
_entity_poly.entity_id
_entity_poly.type
_entity_poly.pdbx_seq_one_letter_code
_entity_poly.pdbx_strand_id
1 'polypeptide(L)'
;MVQRILLKGWHLNGKSVMKKAVMAMIMGAALLTLSSCGQAKNSEDAQTNEMSSSAEPGGSTGEVQKTRNDNIVGSVGSDLEELENLTGEYEYLSDYGTGKLIIQKSSNGYNISDYESESSYRFLADSSNIETIENNRIYVKYPEQVFPDDTVNFSYYVLEYSTDEINVYYGESGFEEAQLLYHATKKIEVRADVYEYEGEYNSYDVSEPALEIKKNDDETYQIQIDLFRLWGFYDSAGKITEEGLEFAATGPGGNEVNGVIKLEEDIAVVTIFGQEWLDFAGLSEYKFYKTSDVPNIDDFPINQQESNMQDVADTGSEAAADELLDSFINGLADAVDAENPASTFSVSDLNMDSEEWDTYSIGEKVDLDNDGENELIINGPYGGIYLDAHDDKVYEFAAAEGTACILSYTYYNGAVWIMYSNRSSAGFEFYHMEKFEGADNLTAEMNFGEEFDPDNAEAGIKYTLNGAEISYDEYTELCSKIFAAEVNTN
;
A
#
# COMPACT_ATOMS: atom_id res chain seq x y z
N MET A 1 -28.11 14.62 17.94
CA MET A 1 -29.09 14.14 18.94
C MET A 1 -29.50 12.73 18.54
N VAL A 2 -28.63 11.77 18.84
CA VAL A 2 -28.81 10.35 18.57
C VAL A 2 -28.74 9.67 19.94
N GLN A 3 -29.74 8.85 20.25
CA GLN A 3 -29.86 8.18 21.54
C GLN A 3 -28.83 7.05 21.61
N ARG A 4 -27.80 7.17 22.46
CA ARG A 4 -27.02 6.02 22.94
C ARG A 4 -28.00 5.01 23.54
N ILE A 5 -27.95 3.77 23.06
CA ILE A 5 -28.68 2.66 23.64
C ILE A 5 -27.99 2.33 24.97
N LEU A 6 -28.64 2.73 26.06
CA LEU A 6 -28.31 2.30 27.41
C LEU A 6 -28.31 0.77 27.49
N LEU A 7 -27.14 0.14 27.62
CA LEU A 7 -26.99 -1.21 28.18
C LEU A 7 -27.24 -1.18 29.69
N LYS A 8 -28.44 -0.74 30.11
CA LYS A 8 -28.94 -0.95 31.46
C LYS A 8 -29.70 -2.27 31.52
N GLY A 9 -28.95 -3.31 31.87
CA GLY A 9 -29.44 -4.31 32.81
C GLY A 9 -29.39 -5.73 32.29
N TRP A 10 -28.35 -6.47 32.66
CA TRP A 10 -28.43 -7.91 32.88
C TRP A 10 -27.68 -8.31 34.14
N HIS A 11 -28.39 -8.29 35.27
CA HIS A 11 -28.04 -9.13 36.41
C HIS A 11 -28.78 -10.46 36.26
N LEU A 12 -28.05 -11.54 35.95
CA LEU A 12 -28.56 -12.90 36.11
C LEU A 12 -27.82 -13.60 37.25
N ASN A 13 -28.56 -13.70 38.34
CA ASN A 13 -28.25 -14.43 39.56
C ASN A 13 -28.58 -15.92 39.30
N GLY A 14 -27.60 -16.82 39.21
CA GLY A 14 -27.89 -18.22 38.83
C GLY A 14 -26.76 -19.22 39.10
N LYS A 15 -27.00 -20.12 40.04
CA LYS A 15 -26.10 -21.17 40.55
C LYS A 15 -25.43 -22.07 39.50
N SER A 16 -24.13 -22.29 39.71
CA SER A 16 -23.28 -23.38 39.20
C SER A 16 -23.92 -24.78 39.21
N VAL A 17 -23.86 -25.49 38.08
CA VAL A 17 -23.70 -26.95 38.02
C VAL A 17 -22.87 -27.35 36.79
N MET A 18 -21.63 -27.80 37.04
CA MET A 18 -20.70 -28.39 36.06
C MET A 18 -21.17 -29.79 35.60
N LYS A 19 -21.22 -30.07 34.29
CA LYS A 19 -21.13 -31.46 33.77
C LYS A 19 -20.36 -31.53 32.46
N LYS A 20 -19.29 -32.34 32.48
CA LYS A 20 -18.42 -32.75 31.37
C LYS A 20 -19.22 -33.48 30.28
N ALA A 21 -18.94 -33.19 29.00
CA ALA A 21 -19.24 -34.09 27.89
C ALA A 21 -18.10 -34.05 26.85
N VAL A 22 -17.87 -35.22 26.25
CA VAL A 22 -16.65 -35.66 25.57
C VAL A 22 -16.81 -35.57 24.05
N MET A 23 -15.70 -35.24 23.39
CA MET A 23 -15.42 -35.09 21.95
C MET A 23 -15.74 -36.32 21.09
N ALA A 24 -16.11 -36.12 19.81
CA ALA A 24 -15.95 -37.11 18.73
C ALA A 24 -15.82 -36.43 17.35
N MET A 25 -14.60 -36.41 16.79
CA MET A 25 -14.33 -36.04 15.39
C MET A 25 -14.60 -37.24 14.46
N ILE A 26 -15.22 -36.98 13.31
CA ILE A 26 -15.31 -37.94 12.19
C ILE A 26 -14.53 -37.33 11.02
N MET A 27 -13.37 -37.92 10.70
CA MET A 27 -12.63 -37.65 9.46
C MET A 27 -13.31 -38.35 8.28
N GLY A 28 -13.66 -37.59 7.25
CA GLY A 28 -14.11 -38.10 5.96
C GLY A 28 -13.15 -37.66 4.85
N ALA A 29 -12.31 -38.59 4.39
CA ALA A 29 -11.48 -38.44 3.21
C ALA A 29 -12.31 -38.63 1.92
N ALA A 30 -12.11 -37.77 0.92
CA ALA A 30 -12.55 -38.01 -0.46
C ALA A 30 -11.46 -37.62 -1.46
N LEU A 31 -10.95 -38.62 -2.18
CA LEU A 31 -9.97 -38.55 -3.25
C LEU A 31 -10.67 -38.42 -4.63
N LEU A 32 -10.05 -37.61 -5.50
CA LEU A 32 -9.94 -37.70 -6.98
C LEU A 32 -11.16 -37.39 -7.86
N THR A 33 -10.99 -36.50 -8.85
CA THR A 33 -10.46 -36.87 -10.19
C THR A 33 -10.32 -35.63 -11.10
N LEU A 34 -9.16 -35.52 -11.77
CA LEU A 34 -8.93 -34.64 -12.92
C LEU A 34 -9.57 -35.25 -14.17
N SER A 35 -10.13 -34.43 -15.06
CA SER A 35 -10.37 -34.82 -16.45
C SER A 35 -10.15 -33.63 -17.39
N SER A 36 -9.16 -33.81 -18.26
CA SER A 36 -8.89 -33.00 -19.44
C SER A 36 -9.60 -33.62 -20.66
N CYS A 37 -10.04 -32.77 -21.59
CA CYS A 37 -9.90 -32.97 -23.05
C CYS A 37 -10.54 -31.79 -23.80
N GLY A 38 -9.77 -31.15 -24.67
CA GLY A 38 -10.28 -30.25 -25.70
C GLY A 38 -10.67 -31.00 -26.97
N GLN A 39 -11.36 -30.30 -27.89
CA GLN A 39 -10.95 -30.21 -29.29
C GLN A 39 -11.84 -29.25 -30.10
N ALA A 40 -11.18 -28.56 -31.03
CA ALA A 40 -11.68 -27.63 -32.01
C ALA A 40 -12.57 -28.26 -33.11
N LYS A 41 -13.33 -27.41 -33.81
CA LYS A 41 -13.43 -27.43 -35.29
C LYS A 41 -14.07 -26.16 -35.87
N ASN A 42 -13.39 -25.65 -36.91
CA ASN A 42 -13.80 -24.62 -37.87
C ASN A 42 -14.94 -25.09 -38.81
N SER A 43 -15.66 -24.14 -39.40
CA SER A 43 -15.64 -23.79 -40.85
C SER A 43 -16.83 -22.86 -41.16
N GLU A 44 -16.59 -21.64 -41.63
CA GLU A 44 -16.72 -21.20 -43.04
C GLU A 44 -18.15 -21.21 -43.62
N ASP A 45 -18.61 -20.02 -44.02
CA ASP A 45 -19.12 -19.67 -45.35
C ASP A 45 -19.87 -18.32 -45.24
N ALA A 46 -19.95 -17.41 -46.22
CA ALA A 46 -19.21 -17.10 -47.44
C ALA A 46 -19.90 -15.84 -48.03
N GLN A 47 -19.16 -15.11 -48.89
CA GLN A 47 -19.64 -14.29 -50.01
C GLN A 47 -20.27 -12.90 -49.70
N THR A 48 -19.55 -11.79 -49.96
CA THR A 48 -19.21 -11.09 -51.24
C THR A 48 -20.38 -10.37 -51.92
N ASN A 49 -20.21 -9.06 -52.12
CA ASN A 49 -20.35 -8.44 -53.44
C ASN A 49 -19.67 -7.06 -53.50
N GLU A 50 -18.80 -6.89 -54.50
CA GLU A 50 -18.30 -5.62 -55.01
C GLU A 50 -19.36 -4.92 -55.88
N MET A 51 -19.33 -3.58 -56.01
CA MET A 51 -18.64 -2.87 -57.12
C MET A 51 -19.19 -1.45 -57.39
N SER A 52 -18.26 -0.47 -57.38
CA SER A 52 -18.16 0.77 -58.17
C SER A 52 -19.24 1.89 -58.14
N SER A 53 -18.80 3.14 -57.98
CA SER A 53 -18.79 4.13 -59.08
C SER A 53 -18.08 5.44 -58.68
N SER A 54 -17.54 6.12 -59.70
CA SER A 54 -16.64 7.28 -59.73
C SER A 54 -17.41 8.62 -59.83
N ALA A 55 -16.86 9.71 -59.28
CA ALA A 55 -16.59 11.00 -59.96
C ALA A 55 -16.42 12.19 -58.97
N GLU A 56 -15.29 12.91 -59.05
CA GLU A 56 -15.07 14.28 -58.54
C GLU A 56 -15.65 15.34 -59.52
N PRO A 57 -15.39 16.69 -59.43
CA PRO A 57 -14.86 17.54 -58.35
C PRO A 57 -15.67 18.85 -58.14
N GLY A 58 -15.32 19.65 -57.12
CA GLY A 58 -15.82 21.03 -56.97
C GLY A 58 -14.87 21.89 -56.15
N GLY A 59 -14.00 22.65 -56.82
CA GLY A 59 -13.00 23.51 -56.19
C GLY A 59 -13.53 24.87 -55.70
N SER A 60 -12.74 25.50 -54.83
CA SER A 60 -12.66 26.96 -54.72
C SER A 60 -11.27 27.37 -54.26
N THR A 61 -10.59 28.10 -55.12
CA THR A 61 -9.35 28.84 -54.88
C THR A 61 -9.61 30.07 -53.99
N GLY A 62 -8.65 30.41 -53.13
CA GLY A 62 -8.70 31.60 -52.27
C GLY A 62 -7.35 31.93 -51.63
N GLU A 63 -6.50 32.57 -52.45
CA GLU A 63 -5.29 33.37 -52.20
C GLU A 63 -4.58 33.41 -50.83
N VAL A 64 -3.26 33.18 -50.96
CA VAL A 64 -2.12 33.55 -50.13
C VAL A 64 -2.20 34.99 -49.59
N GLN A 65 -1.97 35.16 -48.28
CA GLN A 65 -1.37 36.38 -47.74
C GLN A 65 -0.07 36.06 -47.00
N LYS A 66 0.97 36.74 -47.44
CA LYS A 66 2.34 36.72 -46.93
C LYS A 66 2.51 37.92 -45.98
N THR A 67 2.80 37.65 -44.71
CA THR A 67 3.28 38.63 -43.73
C THR A 67 4.30 37.90 -42.86
N ARG A 68 5.58 37.91 -43.25
CA ARG A 68 6.65 38.79 -42.75
C ARG A 68 6.73 38.81 -41.21
N ASN A 69 7.79 38.16 -40.74
CA ASN A 69 8.41 38.14 -39.42
C ASN A 69 8.05 39.33 -38.53
N ASP A 70 7.54 39.01 -37.34
CA ASP A 70 7.85 39.69 -36.10
C ASP A 70 7.96 38.64 -34.99
N ASN A 71 9.04 38.74 -34.21
CA ASN A 71 9.35 37.88 -33.07
C ASN A 71 8.16 37.78 -32.11
N ILE A 72 7.71 36.56 -31.82
CA ILE A 72 6.93 36.28 -30.61
C ILE A 72 7.66 35.17 -29.86
N VAL A 73 8.50 35.64 -28.93
CA VAL A 73 8.84 34.91 -27.71
C VAL A 73 7.52 34.71 -26.96
N GLY A 74 6.96 33.50 -27.03
CA GLY A 74 5.75 33.13 -26.32
C GLY A 74 5.55 31.62 -26.43
N SER A 75 5.53 30.95 -25.27
CA SER A 75 5.33 29.50 -25.08
C SER A 75 6.56 28.58 -25.05
N VAL A 76 7.76 29.05 -24.71
CA VAL A 76 8.89 28.12 -24.44
C VAL A 76 8.77 27.44 -23.07
N GLY A 77 7.91 27.94 -22.18
CA GLY A 77 7.80 27.47 -20.80
C GLY A 77 6.95 26.22 -20.58
N SER A 78 5.81 26.08 -21.29
CA SER A 78 4.88 24.95 -21.12
C SER A 78 5.30 23.71 -21.91
N ASP A 79 5.87 23.91 -23.09
CA ASP A 79 6.12 22.82 -24.04
C ASP A 79 7.31 21.94 -23.60
N LEU A 80 8.20 22.47 -22.75
CA LEU A 80 9.32 21.73 -22.16
C LEU A 80 8.91 20.84 -20.98
N GLU A 81 7.85 21.17 -20.24
CA GLU A 81 7.32 20.33 -19.14
C GLU A 81 6.78 19.00 -19.70
N GLU A 82 6.19 19.01 -20.90
CA GLU A 82 5.69 17.79 -21.55
C GLU A 82 6.83 16.81 -21.90
N LEU A 83 8.00 17.32 -22.30
CA LEU A 83 9.20 16.51 -22.56
C LEU A 83 9.81 15.94 -21.29
N GLU A 84 9.65 16.60 -20.14
CA GLU A 84 10.16 16.10 -18.86
C GLU A 84 9.52 14.75 -18.51
N ASN A 85 8.19 14.64 -18.64
CA ASN A 85 7.43 13.41 -18.39
C ASN A 85 7.78 12.26 -19.35
N LEU A 86 8.32 12.58 -20.52
CA LEU A 86 8.69 11.60 -21.54
C LEU A 86 10.16 11.15 -21.45
N THR A 87 10.93 11.69 -20.50
CA THR A 87 12.33 11.31 -20.30
C THR A 87 12.44 9.80 -20.03
N GLY A 88 13.35 9.12 -20.75
CA GLY A 88 13.56 7.67 -20.63
C GLY A 88 14.07 7.02 -21.92
N GLU A 89 14.36 5.72 -21.82
CA GLU A 89 14.63 4.83 -22.95
C GLU A 89 13.33 4.10 -23.33
N TYR A 90 13.09 3.93 -24.62
CA TYR A 90 11.95 3.22 -25.19
C TYR A 90 12.47 2.18 -26.17
N GLU A 91 12.00 0.94 -26.08
CA GLU A 91 12.41 -0.16 -26.95
C GLU A 91 11.38 -0.42 -28.04
N TYR A 92 11.87 -0.79 -29.22
CA TYR A 92 11.03 -1.21 -30.34
C TYR A 92 11.70 -2.33 -31.14
N LEU A 93 10.91 -3.08 -31.91
CA LEU A 93 11.45 -4.11 -32.79
C LEU A 93 11.97 -3.47 -34.09
N SER A 94 13.27 -3.59 -34.35
CA SER A 94 13.93 -3.14 -35.58
C SER A 94 14.31 -4.35 -36.46
N ASP A 95 14.63 -4.07 -37.73
CA ASP A 95 15.15 -5.10 -38.66
C ASP A 95 16.51 -5.67 -38.20
N TYR A 96 17.19 -4.99 -37.27
CA TYR A 96 18.51 -5.34 -36.76
C TYR A 96 18.50 -5.86 -35.31
N GLY A 97 17.31 -6.04 -34.71
CA GLY A 97 17.14 -6.49 -33.33
C GLY A 97 16.24 -5.56 -32.53
N THR A 98 16.66 -5.20 -31.32
CA THR A 98 15.96 -4.22 -30.49
C THR A 98 16.50 -2.82 -30.78
N GLY A 99 15.66 -1.94 -31.32
CA GLY A 99 15.94 -0.52 -31.46
C GLY A 99 15.61 0.25 -30.18
N LYS A 100 16.21 1.42 -30.02
CA LYS A 100 16.08 2.27 -28.82
C LYS A 100 15.78 3.71 -29.22
N LEU A 101 14.73 4.28 -28.65
CA LEU A 101 14.46 5.71 -28.68
C LEU A 101 14.74 6.29 -27.29
N ILE A 102 15.57 7.33 -27.20
CA ILE A 102 16.00 7.91 -25.93
C ILE A 102 15.63 9.40 -25.93
N ILE A 103 14.85 9.80 -24.93
CA ILE A 103 14.56 11.21 -24.63
C ILE A 103 15.29 11.56 -23.33
N GLN A 104 16.20 12.52 -23.39
CA GLN A 104 17.04 12.89 -22.25
C GLN A 104 17.17 14.40 -22.09
N LYS A 105 17.16 14.87 -20.84
CA LYS A 105 17.45 16.27 -20.50
C LYS A 105 18.94 16.58 -20.77
N SER A 106 19.21 17.74 -21.36
CA SER A 106 20.56 18.24 -21.65
C SER A 106 20.70 19.69 -21.17
N SER A 107 21.92 20.21 -21.11
CA SER A 107 22.16 21.59 -20.65
C SER A 107 21.49 22.66 -21.51
N ASN A 108 21.07 22.30 -22.72
CA ASN A 108 20.45 23.21 -23.70
C ASN A 108 18.99 22.82 -24.02
N GLY A 109 18.37 21.95 -23.22
CA GLY A 109 16.99 21.48 -23.42
C GLY A 109 16.89 19.96 -23.36
N TYR A 110 16.47 19.32 -24.44
CA TYR A 110 16.30 17.87 -24.55
C TYR A 110 17.00 17.34 -25.80
N ASN A 111 17.51 16.12 -25.72
CA ASN A 111 17.99 15.36 -26.86
C ASN A 111 17.04 14.19 -27.09
N ILE A 112 16.72 13.92 -28.36
CA ILE A 112 15.90 12.82 -28.83
C ILE A 112 16.74 11.99 -29.80
N SER A 113 17.12 10.78 -29.39
CA SER A 113 18.01 9.91 -30.15
C SER A 113 17.31 8.61 -30.52
N ASP A 114 17.31 8.24 -31.80
CA ASP A 114 16.78 6.96 -32.27
C ASP A 114 17.92 6.08 -32.79
N TYR A 115 18.10 4.93 -32.17
CA TYR A 115 19.06 3.89 -32.52
C TYR A 115 18.35 2.67 -33.10
N GLU A 116 18.60 2.36 -34.36
CA GLU A 116 18.12 1.14 -35.00
C GLU A 116 18.90 -0.10 -34.51
N SER A 117 20.12 0.11 -33.99
CA SER A 117 20.98 -0.88 -33.36
C SER A 117 22.05 -0.20 -32.48
N GLU A 118 22.82 -0.98 -31.72
CA GLU A 118 23.94 -0.51 -30.87
C GLU A 118 25.03 0.31 -31.61
N SER A 119 25.04 0.32 -32.95
CA SER A 119 26.05 1.03 -33.74
C SER A 119 25.46 1.88 -34.87
N SER A 120 24.14 1.98 -34.96
CA SER A 120 23.45 2.74 -36.02
C SER A 120 22.31 3.56 -35.42
N TYR A 121 22.31 4.86 -35.72
CA TYR A 121 21.22 5.76 -35.38
C TYR A 121 20.45 6.15 -36.62
N ARG A 122 19.14 6.37 -36.46
CA ARG A 122 18.27 6.94 -37.48
C ARG A 122 18.31 8.46 -37.44
N PHE A 123 18.25 9.03 -36.24
CA PHE A 123 18.41 10.48 -36.04
C PHE A 123 18.92 10.78 -34.62
N LEU A 124 19.59 11.92 -34.48
CA LEU A 124 20.08 12.46 -33.21
C LEU A 124 19.64 13.93 -33.13
N ALA A 125 18.42 14.16 -32.69
CA ALA A 125 17.81 15.49 -32.63
C ALA A 125 18.04 16.15 -31.27
N ASP A 126 18.10 17.47 -31.25
CA ASP A 126 18.03 18.28 -30.04
C ASP A 126 16.82 19.24 -30.08
N SER A 127 16.61 20.01 -29.01
CA SER A 127 15.51 20.98 -28.93
C SER A 127 15.43 21.95 -30.11
N SER A 128 16.54 22.26 -30.79
CA SER A 128 16.54 23.16 -31.95
C SER A 128 15.93 22.52 -33.20
N ASN A 129 15.76 21.20 -33.21
CA ASN A 129 15.10 20.46 -34.28
C ASN A 129 13.59 20.28 -34.04
N ILE A 130 13.08 20.67 -32.87
CA ILE A 130 11.65 20.61 -32.56
C ILE A 130 10.97 21.85 -33.13
N GLU A 131 10.00 21.65 -34.02
CA GLU A 131 9.21 22.73 -34.62
C GLU A 131 8.05 23.14 -33.71
N THR A 132 7.35 22.17 -33.13
CA THR A 132 6.24 22.40 -32.20
C THR A 132 5.90 21.13 -31.41
N ILE A 133 5.23 21.31 -30.27
CA ILE A 133 4.67 20.25 -29.43
C ILE A 133 3.20 20.60 -29.22
N GLU A 134 2.29 19.74 -29.67
CA GLU A 134 0.86 19.95 -29.50
C GLU A 134 0.09 18.63 -29.61
N ASN A 135 -1.03 18.52 -28.89
CA ASN A 135 -1.95 17.37 -28.99
C ASN A 135 -1.25 16.01 -28.84
N ASN A 136 -0.37 15.89 -27.84
CA ASN A 136 0.42 14.69 -27.59
C ASN A 136 1.37 14.31 -28.73
N ARG A 137 1.85 15.29 -29.51
CA ARG A 137 2.75 15.07 -30.64
C ARG A 137 3.92 16.03 -30.63
N ILE A 138 5.13 15.50 -30.81
CA ILE A 138 6.36 16.27 -31.02
C ILE A 138 6.68 16.24 -32.51
N TYR A 139 6.80 17.41 -33.12
CA TYR A 139 7.14 17.55 -34.54
C TYR A 139 8.62 17.89 -34.68
N VAL A 140 9.41 16.97 -35.23
CA VAL A 140 10.87 17.09 -35.34
C VAL A 140 11.27 17.23 -36.81
N LYS A 141 11.98 18.32 -37.12
CA LYS A 141 12.59 18.58 -38.42
C LYS A 141 14.10 18.37 -38.34
N TYR A 142 14.54 17.18 -38.73
CA TYR A 142 15.91 16.74 -38.55
C TYR A 142 16.78 17.01 -39.80
N PRO A 143 17.92 17.71 -39.68
CA PRO A 143 18.83 17.97 -40.79
C PRO A 143 19.70 16.74 -41.10
N GLU A 144 19.16 15.79 -41.88
CA GLU A 144 19.83 14.53 -42.20
C GLU A 144 21.15 14.72 -42.98
N GLN A 145 21.19 15.68 -43.90
CA GLN A 145 22.39 15.97 -44.68
C GLN A 145 22.57 17.47 -44.90
N VAL A 146 23.74 17.99 -44.49
CA VAL A 146 24.16 19.38 -44.74
C VAL A 146 25.27 19.38 -45.78
N PHE A 147 25.07 20.10 -46.88
CA PHE A 147 26.04 20.23 -47.97
C PHE A 147 26.98 21.43 -47.76
N PRO A 148 28.18 21.43 -48.37
CA PRO A 148 29.11 22.55 -48.29
C PRO A 148 28.61 23.88 -48.86
N ASP A 149 27.51 23.87 -49.60
CA ASP A 149 26.84 25.06 -50.16
C ASP A 149 25.67 25.57 -49.29
N ASP A 150 25.62 25.12 -48.04
CA ASP A 150 24.57 25.40 -47.04
C ASP A 150 23.18 24.84 -47.40
N THR A 151 23.06 24.00 -48.44
CA THR A 151 21.84 23.23 -48.70
C THR A 151 21.67 22.17 -47.61
N VAL A 152 20.45 22.00 -47.11
CA VAL A 152 20.13 20.99 -46.08
C VAL A 152 18.98 20.12 -46.56
N ASN A 153 19.18 18.80 -46.56
CA ASN A 153 18.10 17.83 -46.70
C ASN A 153 17.53 17.56 -45.31
N PHE A 154 16.23 17.75 -45.17
CA PHE A 154 15.51 17.51 -43.93
C PHE A 154 14.68 16.24 -44.03
N SER A 155 14.65 15.51 -42.92
CA SER A 155 13.74 14.41 -42.66
C SER A 155 12.77 14.83 -41.56
N TYR A 156 11.50 14.44 -41.67
CA TYR A 156 10.44 14.89 -40.78
C TYR A 156 9.93 13.73 -39.94
N TYR A 157 9.97 13.89 -38.61
CA TYR A 157 9.49 12.89 -37.67
C TYR A 157 8.35 13.46 -36.82
N VAL A 158 7.34 12.63 -36.55
CA VAL A 158 6.28 12.94 -35.59
C VAL A 158 6.31 11.88 -34.51
N LEU A 159 6.47 12.28 -33.26
CA LEU A 159 6.42 11.36 -32.11
C LEU A 159 5.09 11.60 -31.42
N GLU A 160 4.16 10.66 -31.56
CA GLU A 160 2.88 10.67 -30.87
C GLU A 160 2.99 9.85 -29.58
N TYR A 161 2.83 10.50 -28.44
CA TYR A 161 3.13 9.93 -27.12
C TYR A 161 1.90 9.74 -26.23
N SER A 162 1.99 8.71 -25.40
CA SER A 162 1.12 8.46 -24.25
C SER A 162 2.00 8.31 -23.00
N THR A 163 1.47 7.77 -21.90
CA THR A 163 2.20 7.62 -20.64
C THR A 163 3.49 6.79 -20.80
N ASP A 164 3.42 5.66 -21.52
CA ASP A 164 4.51 4.68 -21.61
C ASP A 164 4.78 4.19 -23.04
N GLU A 165 4.19 4.82 -24.05
CA GLU A 165 4.32 4.40 -25.44
C GLU A 165 4.51 5.60 -26.36
N ILE A 166 5.34 5.44 -27.40
CA ILE A 166 5.59 6.43 -28.44
C ILE A 166 5.45 5.77 -29.81
N ASN A 167 4.51 6.27 -30.61
CA ASN A 167 4.43 5.96 -32.04
C ASN A 167 5.28 6.97 -32.81
N VAL A 168 6.22 6.48 -33.61
CA VAL A 168 7.10 7.34 -34.43
C VAL A 168 6.68 7.24 -35.87
N TYR A 169 6.42 8.40 -36.49
CA TYR A 169 6.06 8.52 -37.90
C TYR A 169 7.17 9.23 -38.66
N TYR A 170 7.38 8.86 -39.93
CA TYR A 170 8.42 9.41 -40.79
C TYR A 170 7.84 9.94 -42.11
N GLY A 171 8.23 11.16 -42.48
CA GLY A 171 7.93 11.79 -43.76
C GLY A 171 9.19 12.32 -44.46
N GLU A 172 9.35 12.00 -45.73
CA GLU A 172 10.51 12.41 -46.54
C GLU A 172 10.45 13.91 -46.92
N SER A 173 9.25 14.43 -47.23
CA SER A 173 9.07 15.81 -47.73
C SER A 173 8.30 16.73 -46.79
N GLY A 174 7.69 16.21 -45.72
CA GLY A 174 6.97 16.99 -44.72
C GLY A 174 6.16 16.13 -43.74
N PHE A 175 5.60 16.77 -42.70
CA PHE A 175 4.83 16.10 -41.64
C PHE A 175 3.49 15.50 -42.14
N GLU A 176 2.86 16.09 -43.16
CA GLU A 176 1.56 15.61 -43.68
C GLU A 176 1.65 14.26 -44.39
N GLU A 177 2.84 13.90 -44.87
CA GLU A 177 3.10 12.63 -45.57
C GLU A 177 3.66 11.55 -44.63
N ALA A 178 3.74 11.85 -43.33
CA ALA A 178 4.38 10.96 -42.37
C ALA A 178 3.61 9.64 -42.20
N GLN A 179 4.32 8.53 -42.35
CA GLN A 179 3.78 7.18 -42.16
C GLN A 179 4.35 6.55 -40.91
N LEU A 180 3.56 5.70 -40.24
CA LEU A 180 4.00 5.00 -39.03
C LEU A 180 5.26 4.19 -39.34
N LEU A 181 6.32 4.46 -38.61
CA LEU A 181 7.61 3.81 -38.75
C LEU A 181 7.73 2.67 -37.75
N TYR A 182 7.47 2.94 -36.47
CA TYR A 182 7.45 1.92 -35.42
C TYR A 182 6.63 2.39 -34.20
N HIS A 183 6.33 1.41 -33.35
CA HIS A 183 5.77 1.61 -32.03
C HIS A 183 6.86 1.25 -31.00
N ALA A 184 7.17 2.17 -30.10
CA ALA A 184 8.13 1.99 -29.03
C ALA A 184 7.43 2.01 -27.67
N THR A 185 7.80 1.09 -26.81
CA THR A 185 7.30 1.00 -25.44
C THR A 185 8.41 1.43 -24.50
N LYS A 186 8.06 2.20 -23.47
CA LYS A 186 9.03 2.68 -22.47
C LYS A 186 9.71 1.46 -21.89
N LYS A 187 11.04 1.45 -22.00
CA LYS A 187 11.85 0.47 -21.32
C LYS A 187 11.65 0.73 -19.85
N ILE A 188 11.01 -0.22 -19.19
CA ILE A 188 11.05 -0.31 -17.74
C ILE A 188 12.51 -0.68 -17.45
N GLU A 189 13.35 0.33 -17.27
CA GLU A 189 14.66 0.12 -16.70
C GLU A 189 14.41 -0.43 -15.29
N VAL A 190 14.52 -1.75 -15.15
CA VAL A 190 15.10 -2.31 -13.93
C VAL A 190 16.50 -1.72 -13.92
N ARG A 191 16.66 -0.55 -13.31
CA ARG A 191 17.96 0.10 -13.16
C ARG A 191 18.86 -0.91 -12.46
N ALA A 192 19.75 -1.49 -13.24
CA ALA A 192 20.94 -2.19 -12.77
C ALA A 192 22.07 -1.19 -12.43
N ASP A 193 21.71 0.09 -12.25
CA ASP A 193 22.48 0.93 -11.34
C ASP A 193 22.34 0.27 -9.97
N VAL A 194 23.46 -0.23 -9.48
CA VAL A 194 23.61 -1.04 -8.27
C VAL A 194 23.04 -0.27 -7.09
N TYR A 195 21.73 -0.32 -6.90
CA TYR A 195 21.16 -0.18 -5.57
C TYR A 195 21.54 -1.48 -4.88
N GLU A 196 22.63 -1.40 -4.13
CA GLU A 196 22.99 -2.48 -3.24
C GLU A 196 21.84 -2.57 -2.23
N TYR A 197 21.06 -3.65 -2.34
CA TYR A 197 19.96 -3.93 -1.43
C TYR A 197 20.43 -3.92 0.02
N GLU A 198 21.73 -4.18 0.26
CA GLU A 198 22.33 -4.14 1.58
C GLU A 198 22.09 -2.79 2.29
N GLY A 199 21.54 -2.88 3.50
CA GLY A 199 21.21 -1.73 4.31
C GLY A 199 20.06 -1.96 5.29
N GLU A 200 19.84 -0.92 6.09
CA GLU A 200 18.73 -0.76 7.02
C GLU A 200 17.70 0.17 6.36
N TYR A 201 16.43 -0.23 6.45
CA TYR A 201 15.30 0.51 5.90
C TYR A 201 14.21 0.64 6.96
N ASN A 202 13.67 1.85 7.08
CA ASN A 202 12.63 2.14 8.04
C ASN A 202 11.25 2.05 7.40
N SER A 203 10.26 1.60 8.17
CA SER A 203 8.85 1.66 7.74
C SER A 203 8.38 3.11 7.71
N TYR A 204 7.53 3.46 6.75
CA TYR A 204 6.84 4.76 6.75
C TYR A 204 5.84 4.88 7.91
N ASP A 205 5.31 3.75 8.40
CA ASP A 205 4.24 3.74 9.41
C ASP A 205 4.78 4.09 10.80
N VAL A 206 6.04 3.76 11.10
CA VAL A 206 6.64 3.96 12.43
C VAL A 206 7.99 4.67 12.40
N SER A 207 8.56 4.95 11.24
CA SER A 207 9.89 5.54 11.08
C SER A 207 11.02 4.79 11.82
N GLU A 208 10.82 3.50 12.12
CA GLU A 208 11.78 2.60 12.77
C GLU A 208 12.32 1.55 11.79
N PRO A 209 13.54 1.01 12.01
CA PRO A 209 14.09 -0.11 11.24
C PRO A 209 13.12 -1.28 11.18
N ALA A 210 12.66 -1.59 9.98
CA ALA A 210 11.62 -2.59 9.74
C ALA A 210 11.96 -3.51 8.56
N LEU A 211 13.04 -3.20 7.84
CA LEU A 211 13.61 -4.08 6.82
C LEU A 211 15.13 -3.99 6.90
N GLU A 212 15.77 -5.13 7.10
CA GLU A 212 17.23 -5.29 7.12
C GLU A 212 17.63 -6.26 6.03
N ILE A 213 18.57 -5.85 5.18
CA ILE A 213 19.06 -6.70 4.11
C ILE A 213 20.57 -6.77 4.20
N LYS A 214 21.12 -7.98 4.28
CA LYS A 214 22.55 -8.24 4.34
C LYS A 214 22.97 -9.20 3.25
N LYS A 215 24.08 -8.90 2.59
CA LYS A 215 24.62 -9.74 1.52
C LYS A 215 25.58 -10.77 2.08
N ASN A 216 25.40 -12.03 1.69
CA ASN A 216 26.29 -13.13 2.05
C ASN A 216 27.42 -13.31 1.02
N ASP A 217 28.49 -14.00 1.44
CA ASP A 217 29.65 -14.32 0.57
C ASP A 217 29.29 -15.18 -0.66
N ASP A 218 28.17 -15.90 -0.62
CA ASP A 218 27.68 -16.77 -1.70
C ASP A 218 26.69 -16.08 -2.66
N GLU A 219 26.62 -14.75 -2.61
CA GLU A 219 25.71 -13.90 -3.40
C GLU A 219 24.22 -14.04 -3.06
N THR A 220 23.87 -14.75 -1.98
CA THR A 220 22.53 -14.73 -1.40
C THR A 220 22.37 -13.57 -0.41
N TYR A 221 21.14 -13.29 0.00
CA TYR A 221 20.82 -12.25 0.97
C TYR A 221 20.15 -12.85 2.20
N GLN A 222 20.53 -12.38 3.39
CA GLN A 222 19.76 -12.53 4.61
C GLN A 222 18.85 -11.32 4.73
N ILE A 223 17.55 -11.56 4.93
CA ILE A 223 16.54 -10.51 4.98
C ILE A 223 15.78 -10.65 6.30
N GLN A 224 15.62 -9.55 7.04
CA GLN A 224 14.69 -9.46 8.16
C GLN A 224 13.65 -8.39 7.84
N ILE A 225 12.38 -8.71 8.07
CA ILE A 225 11.28 -7.79 7.85
C ILE A 225 10.46 -7.78 9.13
N ASP A 226 10.26 -6.62 9.73
CA ASP A 226 9.40 -6.45 10.88
C ASP A 226 8.20 -5.58 10.47
N LEU A 227 7.08 -6.24 10.17
CA LEU A 227 5.84 -5.53 9.88
C LEU A 227 5.21 -5.18 11.22
N PHE A 228 5.36 -3.92 11.61
CA PHE A 228 4.95 -3.39 12.90
C PHE A 228 3.53 -3.84 13.28
N ARG A 229 3.42 -4.46 14.46
CA ARG A 229 2.19 -5.04 15.04
C ARG A 229 1.47 -6.10 14.19
N LEU A 230 2.09 -6.57 13.10
CA LEU A 230 1.52 -7.58 12.22
C LEU A 230 2.32 -8.89 12.26
N TRP A 231 3.57 -8.90 11.75
CA TRP A 231 4.38 -10.11 11.66
C TRP A 231 5.86 -9.83 11.35
N GLY A 232 6.75 -10.57 12.00
CA GLY A 232 8.19 -10.52 11.76
C GLY A 232 8.71 -11.74 10.96
N PHE A 233 9.38 -11.49 9.85
CA PHE A 233 10.09 -12.48 9.04
C PHE A 233 11.60 -12.43 9.31
N TYR A 234 12.09 -13.27 10.21
CA TYR A 234 13.51 -13.26 10.62
C TYR A 234 14.34 -14.42 10.04
N ASP A 235 13.71 -15.36 9.34
CA ASP A 235 14.33 -16.53 8.72
C ASP A 235 14.46 -16.40 7.19
N SER A 236 14.25 -15.21 6.66
CA SER A 236 14.16 -14.99 5.21
C SER A 236 15.51 -15.10 4.52
N ALA A 237 15.53 -15.89 3.44
CA ALA A 237 16.68 -16.00 2.55
C ALA A 237 16.29 -15.52 1.16
N GLY A 238 17.11 -14.66 0.57
CA GLY A 238 16.83 -14.00 -0.70
C GLY A 238 17.89 -14.19 -1.78
N LYS A 239 17.47 -14.00 -3.03
CA LYS A 239 18.32 -14.02 -4.22
C LYS A 239 17.81 -13.05 -5.28
N ILE A 240 18.73 -12.34 -5.93
CA ILE A 240 18.40 -11.45 -7.05
C ILE A 240 17.95 -12.28 -8.27
N THR A 241 16.81 -11.89 -8.86
CA THR A 241 16.24 -12.39 -10.12
C THR A 241 15.92 -11.23 -11.06
N GLU A 242 15.30 -11.51 -12.21
CA GLU A 242 14.84 -10.50 -13.16
C GLU A 242 13.69 -9.63 -12.59
N GLU A 243 12.97 -10.14 -11.59
CA GLU A 243 11.83 -9.46 -10.96
C GLU A 243 12.22 -8.61 -9.73
N GLY A 244 13.44 -8.77 -9.20
CA GLY A 244 13.91 -8.07 -8.00
C GLY A 244 14.68 -9.00 -7.05
N LEU A 245 14.77 -8.64 -5.78
CA LEU A 245 15.28 -9.52 -4.73
C LEU A 245 14.15 -10.42 -4.24
N GLU A 246 14.06 -11.63 -4.78
CA GLU A 246 13.09 -12.64 -4.33
C GLU A 246 13.52 -13.22 -2.99
N PHE A 247 12.56 -13.51 -2.11
CA PHE A 247 12.81 -14.15 -0.82
C PHE A 247 11.74 -15.19 -0.48
N ALA A 248 12.13 -16.15 0.36
CA ALA A 248 11.24 -17.10 0.99
C ALA A 248 11.43 -17.05 2.51
N ALA A 249 10.32 -17.16 3.26
CA ALA A 249 10.29 -17.08 4.71
C ALA A 249 9.15 -17.93 5.30
N THR A 250 9.13 -18.08 6.62
CA THR A 250 8.01 -18.74 7.31
C THR A 250 6.89 -17.75 7.64
N GLY A 251 5.70 -17.99 7.09
CA GLY A 251 4.53 -17.16 7.29
C GLY A 251 3.68 -17.52 8.52
N PRO A 252 2.58 -16.76 8.73
CA PRO A 252 1.63 -16.99 9.80
C PRO A 252 0.98 -18.37 9.68
N GLY A 253 1.23 -19.26 10.64
CA GLY A 253 0.76 -20.65 10.60
C GLY A 253 1.80 -21.68 10.15
N GLY A 254 3.04 -21.25 9.87
CA GLY A 254 4.17 -22.13 9.57
C GLY A 254 4.24 -22.61 8.12
N ASN A 255 3.45 -22.01 7.23
CA ASN A 255 3.51 -22.17 5.78
C ASN A 255 4.70 -21.38 5.20
N GLU A 256 5.20 -21.84 4.04
CA GLU A 256 6.22 -21.08 3.30
C GLU A 256 5.55 -19.92 2.57
N VAL A 257 6.06 -18.71 2.80
CA VAL A 257 5.62 -17.47 2.15
C VAL A 257 6.76 -16.98 1.25
N ASN A 258 6.40 -16.48 0.07
CA ASN A 258 7.35 -15.97 -0.91
C ASN A 258 7.06 -14.49 -1.18
N GLY A 259 8.08 -13.72 -1.50
CA GLY A 259 7.93 -12.32 -1.87
C GLY A 259 9.06 -11.81 -2.74
N VAL A 260 8.94 -10.56 -3.16
CA VAL A 260 9.96 -9.84 -3.93
C VAL A 260 10.15 -8.45 -3.36
N ILE A 261 11.40 -7.99 -3.34
CA ILE A 261 11.76 -6.62 -2.98
C ILE A 261 12.26 -5.91 -4.23
N LYS A 262 11.70 -4.74 -4.52
CA LYS A 262 12.11 -3.85 -5.61
C LYS A 262 12.62 -2.54 -5.03
N LEU A 263 13.67 -1.98 -5.62
CA LEU A 263 14.21 -0.68 -5.22
C LEU A 263 13.81 0.40 -6.23
N GLU A 264 13.18 1.45 -5.71
CA GLU A 264 12.84 2.69 -6.41
C GLU A 264 13.62 3.82 -5.71
N GLU A 265 14.83 4.10 -6.19
CA GLU A 265 15.78 4.98 -5.50
C GLU A 265 16.13 4.47 -4.08
N ASP A 266 15.88 5.26 -3.04
CA ASP A 266 16.08 4.86 -1.65
C ASP A 266 14.84 4.17 -1.05
N ILE A 267 13.84 3.83 -1.86
CA ILE A 267 12.60 3.18 -1.40
C ILE A 267 12.64 1.69 -1.75
N ALA A 268 12.47 0.84 -0.75
CA ALA A 268 12.24 -0.59 -0.92
C ALA A 268 10.75 -0.89 -0.91
N VAL A 269 10.24 -1.44 -2.01
CA VAL A 269 8.87 -1.95 -2.13
C VAL A 269 8.92 -3.46 -1.96
N VAL A 270 8.37 -3.95 -0.86
CA VAL A 270 8.27 -5.37 -0.52
C VAL A 270 6.88 -5.86 -0.91
N THR A 271 6.80 -6.82 -1.83
CA THR A 271 5.55 -7.49 -2.20
C THR A 271 5.56 -8.93 -1.72
N ILE A 272 4.60 -9.29 -0.88
CA ILE A 272 4.43 -10.65 -0.34
C ILE A 272 3.29 -11.35 -1.10
N PHE A 273 3.60 -12.54 -1.61
CA PHE A 273 2.70 -13.33 -2.45
C PHE A 273 1.91 -14.36 -1.66
N GLY A 274 0.73 -14.68 -2.18
CA GLY A 274 -0.12 -15.76 -1.69
C GLY A 274 -1.44 -15.26 -1.11
N GLN A 275 -2.52 -15.99 -1.40
CA GLN A 275 -3.83 -15.66 -0.87
C GLN A 275 -3.88 -15.80 0.66
N GLU A 276 -3.14 -16.77 1.21
CA GLU A 276 -3.04 -16.97 2.67
C GLU A 276 -2.45 -15.75 3.37
N TRP A 277 -1.44 -15.12 2.77
CA TRP A 277 -0.88 -13.87 3.28
C TRP A 277 -1.87 -12.72 3.15
N LEU A 278 -2.50 -12.55 1.98
CA LEU A 278 -3.46 -11.48 1.74
C LEU A 278 -4.69 -11.59 2.67
N ASP A 279 -5.15 -12.80 2.94
CA ASP A 279 -6.27 -13.07 3.85
C ASP A 279 -5.90 -12.79 5.32
N PHE A 280 -4.61 -12.92 5.68
CA PHE A 280 -4.08 -12.62 7.01
C PHE A 280 -3.83 -11.12 7.21
N ALA A 281 -3.08 -10.49 6.29
CA ALA A 281 -2.59 -9.13 6.43
C ALA A 281 -3.50 -8.06 5.80
N GLY A 282 -4.42 -8.44 4.91
CA GLY A 282 -5.27 -7.51 4.17
C GLY A 282 -4.57 -6.73 3.05
N LEU A 283 -3.24 -6.73 3.02
CA LEU A 283 -2.42 -6.14 1.98
C LEU A 283 -1.13 -6.93 1.72
N SER A 284 -0.67 -6.84 0.47
CA SER A 284 0.49 -7.58 -0.03
C SER A 284 1.72 -6.70 -0.26
N GLU A 285 1.60 -5.37 -0.21
CA GLU A 285 2.69 -4.46 -0.57
C GLU A 285 3.00 -3.52 0.60
N TYR A 286 4.28 -3.41 0.92
CA TYR A 286 4.82 -2.61 2.02
C TYR A 286 5.98 -1.76 1.49
N LYS A 287 6.11 -0.53 1.96
CA LYS A 287 7.16 0.38 1.53
C LYS A 287 8.05 0.74 2.70
N PHE A 288 9.35 0.78 2.43
CA PHE A 288 10.38 1.16 3.39
C PHE A 288 11.32 2.16 2.73
N TYR A 289 11.95 3.02 3.50
CA TYR A 289 12.96 3.95 2.98
C TYR A 289 14.31 3.68 3.63
N LYS A 290 15.38 3.76 2.84
CA LYS A 290 16.73 3.45 3.26
C LYS A 290 17.24 4.52 4.22
N THR A 291 17.80 4.08 5.35
CA THR A 291 18.37 4.96 6.38
C THR A 291 19.87 4.74 6.56
N SER A 292 20.37 3.54 6.24
CA SER A 292 21.79 3.19 6.31
C SER A 292 22.18 2.16 5.25
N ASP A 293 23.40 2.28 4.71
CA ASP A 293 24.02 1.26 3.85
C ASP A 293 24.58 0.07 4.63
N VAL A 294 24.61 0.16 5.96
CA VAL A 294 25.09 -0.89 6.86
C VAL A 294 23.87 -1.52 7.53
N PRO A 295 23.56 -2.80 7.28
CA PRO A 295 22.44 -3.47 7.92
C PRO A 295 22.76 -3.76 9.38
N ASN A 296 21.74 -3.67 10.23
CA ASN A 296 21.80 -3.97 11.65
C ASN A 296 21.13 -5.32 11.95
N ILE A 297 21.55 -6.36 11.23
CA ILE A 297 21.11 -7.72 11.54
C ILE A 297 21.83 -8.20 12.80
N ASP A 298 21.07 -8.24 13.87
CA ASP A 298 21.48 -8.83 15.13
C ASP A 298 21.74 -10.34 14.92
N ASP A 299 23.00 -10.77 15.05
CA ASP A 299 23.41 -12.18 15.07
C ASP A 299 22.91 -12.86 16.37
N PHE A 300 21.59 -12.87 16.62
CA PHE A 300 21.03 -13.47 17.84
C PHE A 300 20.10 -14.65 17.56
N PRO A 301 20.30 -15.79 18.27
CA PRO A 301 19.39 -16.91 18.22
C PRO A 301 18.10 -16.55 18.98
N ILE A 302 16.96 -16.86 18.36
CA ILE A 302 15.61 -17.07 18.92
C ILE A 302 15.48 -16.72 20.42
N ASN A 303 14.75 -15.62 20.68
CA ASN A 303 14.23 -15.09 21.97
C ASN A 303 14.97 -13.86 22.53
N GLN A 304 14.43 -12.66 22.30
CA GLN A 304 13.70 -11.89 23.32
C GLN A 304 13.22 -10.53 22.78
N GLN A 305 12.01 -10.17 23.23
CA GLN A 305 11.35 -8.86 23.13
C GLN A 305 12.14 -7.73 23.80
N GLU A 306 11.94 -6.53 23.20
CA GLU A 306 11.93 -5.17 23.74
C GLU A 306 13.22 -4.32 23.93
N SER A 307 13.02 -3.07 23.49
CA SER A 307 13.58 -1.77 23.93
C SER A 307 14.82 -1.21 23.20
N ASN A 308 14.63 -0.15 22.40
CA ASN A 308 14.83 1.23 22.87
C ASN A 308 14.47 2.29 21.81
N MET A 309 13.67 3.25 22.29
CA MET A 309 13.12 4.44 21.66
C MET A 309 14.13 5.61 21.68
N GLN A 310 14.25 6.39 20.59
CA GLN A 310 14.59 7.82 20.65
C GLN A 310 14.32 8.58 19.31
N ASP A 311 13.12 9.15 19.19
CA ASP A 311 12.76 10.54 18.84
C ASP A 311 13.62 11.35 17.82
N VAL A 312 13.02 11.82 16.70
CA VAL A 312 13.04 13.22 16.18
C VAL A 312 11.98 13.45 15.07
N ALA A 313 10.95 14.24 15.43
CA ALA A 313 10.09 15.24 14.71
C ALA A 313 10.05 15.38 13.16
N ASP A 314 8.83 15.47 12.58
CA ASP A 314 8.21 16.71 11.99
C ASP A 314 6.80 16.47 11.38
N THR A 315 5.71 16.74 12.13
CA THR A 315 4.53 17.46 11.62
C THR A 315 3.93 18.32 12.74
N GLY A 316 3.58 19.58 12.45
CA GLY A 316 3.25 20.58 13.46
C GLY A 316 1.93 20.39 14.25
N SER A 317 1.20 19.28 14.08
CA SER A 317 0.02 18.90 14.88
C SER A 317 0.27 17.67 15.75
N GLU A 318 0.88 16.62 15.18
CA GLU A 318 1.28 15.40 15.90
C GLU A 318 2.24 15.70 17.08
N ALA A 319 3.25 16.56 16.87
CA ALA A 319 4.15 16.98 17.94
C ALA A 319 3.43 17.71 19.09
N ALA A 320 2.31 18.38 18.81
CA ALA A 320 1.52 19.06 19.83
C ALA A 320 0.65 18.09 20.63
N ALA A 321 0.02 17.11 19.96
CA ALA A 321 -0.72 16.03 20.61
C ALA A 321 0.20 15.20 21.52
N ASP A 322 1.38 14.82 21.02
CA ASP A 322 2.35 14.04 21.77
C ASP A 322 2.89 14.77 23.01
N GLU A 323 3.18 16.07 22.89
CA GLU A 323 3.59 16.91 24.02
C GLU A 323 2.49 17.04 25.09
N LEU A 324 1.20 17.03 24.68
CA LEU A 324 0.07 17.05 25.61
C LEU A 324 -0.09 15.71 26.33
N LEU A 325 0.05 14.58 25.63
CA LEU A 325 0.05 13.25 26.24
C LEU A 325 1.23 13.07 27.21
N ASP A 326 2.42 13.55 26.83
CA ASP A 326 3.58 13.57 27.73
C ASP A 326 3.32 14.44 28.95
N SER A 327 2.60 15.55 28.79
CA SER A 327 2.18 16.38 29.91
C SER A 327 1.25 15.63 30.85
N PHE A 328 0.34 14.79 30.35
CA PHE A 328 -0.50 13.92 31.17
C PHE A 328 0.34 12.87 31.92
N ILE A 329 1.25 12.17 31.23
CA ILE A 329 2.16 11.15 31.82
C ILE A 329 3.00 11.76 32.95
N ASN A 330 3.45 13.00 32.78
CA ASN A 330 4.24 13.73 33.78
C ASN A 330 3.38 14.37 34.90
N GLY A 331 2.06 14.21 34.87
CA GLY A 331 1.12 14.78 35.84
C GLY A 331 0.99 16.30 35.77
N LEU A 332 1.26 16.88 34.60
CA LEU A 332 1.14 18.31 34.31
C LEU A 332 -0.19 18.67 33.62
N ALA A 333 -0.86 17.68 33.03
CA ALA A 333 -2.18 17.79 32.43
C ALA A 333 -3.14 16.74 33.00
N ASP A 334 -4.43 17.04 32.97
CA ASP A 334 -5.51 16.13 33.35
C ASP A 334 -6.23 15.64 32.08
N ALA A 335 -6.67 14.39 32.10
CA ALA A 335 -7.60 13.87 31.10
C ALA A 335 -9.04 14.26 31.45
N VAL A 336 -9.83 14.60 30.45
CA VAL A 336 -11.25 14.93 30.57
C VAL A 336 -12.10 13.78 30.04
N ASP A 337 -13.19 13.46 30.73
CA ASP A 337 -14.24 12.60 30.17
C ASP A 337 -14.97 13.36 29.05
N ALA A 338 -14.98 12.80 27.84
CA ALA A 338 -15.60 13.41 26.67
C ALA A 338 -17.12 13.67 26.86
N GLU A 339 -17.81 12.83 27.63
CA GLU A 339 -19.23 12.98 27.96
C GLU A 339 -19.49 13.93 29.12
N ASN A 340 -18.51 14.06 30.02
CA ASN A 340 -18.59 14.92 31.19
C ASN A 340 -17.31 15.73 31.38
N PRO A 341 -17.16 16.88 30.71
CA PRO A 341 -15.95 17.71 30.78
C PRO A 341 -15.62 18.29 32.16
N ALA A 342 -16.50 18.10 33.15
CA ALA A 342 -16.25 18.46 34.55
C ALA A 342 -15.67 17.30 35.38
N SER A 343 -15.66 16.09 34.82
CA SER A 343 -14.96 14.91 35.33
C SER A 343 -13.59 14.88 34.71
N THR A 344 -12.57 15.06 35.54
CA THR A 344 -11.17 15.01 35.14
C THR A 344 -10.43 14.06 36.06
N PHE A 345 -9.39 13.44 35.53
CA PHE A 345 -8.46 12.64 36.32
C PHE A 345 -7.03 12.88 35.85
N SER A 346 -6.08 12.70 36.75
CA SER A 346 -4.65 12.79 36.46
C SER A 346 -4.03 11.39 36.53
N VAL A 347 -2.83 11.23 35.95
CA VAL A 347 -2.05 9.98 36.08
C VAL A 347 -1.85 9.53 37.54
N SER A 348 -1.77 10.48 38.49
CA SER A 348 -1.60 10.17 39.92
C SER A 348 -2.84 9.58 40.60
N ASP A 349 -4.01 9.66 39.94
CA ASP A 349 -5.24 9.02 40.42
C ASP A 349 -5.25 7.51 40.11
N LEU A 350 -4.35 7.07 39.22
CA LEU A 350 -4.21 5.67 38.81
C LEU A 350 -3.20 4.93 39.69
N ASN A 351 -3.46 3.63 39.90
CA ASN A 351 -2.62 2.77 40.73
C ASN A 351 -1.37 2.29 39.95
N MET A 352 -0.34 3.14 39.85
CA MET A 352 0.86 2.89 39.04
C MET A 352 1.96 2.08 39.73
N ASP A 353 1.96 2.01 41.07
CA ASP A 353 3.08 1.48 41.88
C ASP A 353 2.78 0.10 42.53
N SER A 354 1.78 -0.61 42.01
CA SER A 354 1.19 -1.79 42.64
C SER A 354 1.60 -3.10 41.95
N GLU A 355 1.80 -4.17 42.70
CA GLU A 355 1.92 -5.54 42.16
C GLU A 355 0.55 -6.28 42.21
N GLU A 356 -0.53 -5.56 42.50
CA GLU A 356 -1.88 -6.11 42.58
C GLU A 356 -2.55 -6.15 41.19
N TRP A 357 -3.71 -6.82 41.13
CA TRP A 357 -4.44 -7.03 39.88
C TRP A 357 -5.11 -5.75 39.34
N ASP A 358 -5.12 -4.67 40.13
CA ASP A 358 -5.72 -3.38 39.80
C ASP A 358 -4.68 -2.32 39.39
N THR A 359 -3.47 -2.75 39.00
CA THR A 359 -2.36 -1.88 38.60
C THR A 359 -2.50 -1.37 37.17
N TYR A 360 -2.12 -0.11 36.97
CA TYR A 360 -1.97 0.50 35.65
C TYR A 360 -0.49 0.71 35.31
N SER A 361 -0.18 0.77 34.02
CA SER A 361 1.13 1.17 33.51
C SER A 361 0.98 2.00 32.23
N ILE A 362 1.98 2.82 31.95
CA ILE A 362 2.04 3.56 30.69
C ILE A 362 2.36 2.57 29.58
N GLY A 363 1.47 2.50 28.58
CA GLY A 363 1.64 1.72 27.37
C GLY A 363 2.24 2.54 26.24
N GLU A 364 2.03 2.05 25.02
CA GLU A 364 2.46 2.70 23.79
C GLU A 364 1.54 3.86 23.39
N LYS A 365 2.01 4.68 22.44
CA LYS A 365 1.19 5.65 21.73
C LYS A 365 0.89 5.13 20.33
N VAL A 366 -0.37 5.18 19.91
CA VAL A 366 -0.87 4.57 18.68
C VAL A 366 -1.96 5.44 18.10
N ASP A 367 -1.94 5.72 16.80
CA ASP A 367 -3.11 6.20 16.06
C ASP A 367 -4.23 5.12 16.05
N LEU A 368 -5.18 5.26 16.96
CA LEU A 368 -6.32 4.38 17.19
C LEU A 368 -7.58 4.88 16.47
N ASP A 369 -7.72 6.18 16.27
CA ASP A 369 -8.85 6.78 15.57
C ASP A 369 -8.60 7.07 14.08
N ASN A 370 -7.45 6.66 13.54
CA ASN A 370 -7.03 6.71 12.14
C ASN A 370 -6.92 8.15 11.58
N ASP A 371 -6.50 9.12 12.41
CA ASP A 371 -6.40 10.53 12.02
C ASP A 371 -4.96 11.07 11.87
N GLY A 372 -3.98 10.22 12.18
CA GLY A 372 -2.56 10.52 12.11
C GLY A 372 -1.98 11.17 13.37
N GLU A 373 -2.78 11.40 14.41
CA GLU A 373 -2.32 11.74 15.76
C GLU A 373 -2.35 10.48 16.63
N ASN A 374 -1.40 10.34 17.56
CA ASN A 374 -1.34 9.14 18.39
C ASN A 374 -2.18 9.30 19.67
N GLU A 375 -2.91 8.27 20.04
CA GLU A 375 -3.55 8.11 21.34
C GLU A 375 -2.64 7.37 22.32
N LEU A 376 -2.67 7.80 23.58
CA LEU A 376 -1.93 7.15 24.65
C LEU A 376 -2.71 5.96 25.20
N ILE A 377 -2.09 4.78 25.17
CA ILE A 377 -2.59 3.60 25.86
C ILE A 377 -2.08 3.60 27.30
N ILE A 378 -3.00 3.57 28.25
CA ILE A 378 -2.71 3.25 29.64
C ILE A 378 -3.14 1.81 29.88
N ASN A 379 -2.18 0.90 29.91
CA ASN A 379 -2.44 -0.50 30.23
C ASN A 379 -2.97 -0.63 31.65
N GLY A 380 -3.84 -1.61 31.88
CA GLY A 380 -4.33 -1.85 33.22
C GLY A 380 -5.55 -2.75 33.26
N PRO A 381 -6.21 -2.81 34.42
CA PRO A 381 -7.26 -3.78 34.67
C PRO A 381 -8.36 -3.63 33.65
N TYR A 382 -8.78 -4.77 33.11
CA TYR A 382 -9.80 -4.84 32.06
C TYR A 382 -9.35 -4.21 30.74
N GLY A 383 -8.05 -4.12 30.44
CA GLY A 383 -7.55 -3.54 29.20
C GLY A 383 -7.32 -2.03 29.26
N GLY A 384 -7.42 -1.43 30.45
CA GLY A 384 -6.94 -0.08 30.68
C GLY A 384 -7.82 1.04 30.12
N ILE A 385 -7.17 2.15 29.75
CA ILE A 385 -7.77 3.42 29.34
C ILE A 385 -6.97 3.98 28.16
N TYR A 386 -7.63 4.38 27.07
CA TYR A 386 -7.02 5.00 25.90
C TYR A 386 -7.37 6.48 25.88
N LEU A 387 -6.38 7.34 25.61
CA LEU A 387 -6.50 8.78 25.71
C LEU A 387 -6.13 9.46 24.39
N ASP A 388 -7.00 10.32 23.89
CA ASP A 388 -6.75 11.13 22.71
C ASP A 388 -6.37 12.58 23.09
N ALA A 389 -5.45 13.19 22.36
CA ALA A 389 -4.97 14.54 22.60
C ALA A 389 -5.21 15.49 21.42
N HIS A 390 -6.37 16.14 21.45
CA HIS A 390 -6.73 17.15 20.47
C HIS A 390 -7.25 18.43 21.15
N ASP A 391 -7.36 19.54 20.40
CA ASP A 391 -7.92 20.81 20.89
C ASP A 391 -7.29 21.35 22.20
N ASP A 392 -5.97 21.21 22.36
CA ASP A 392 -5.20 21.60 23.55
C ASP A 392 -5.61 20.87 24.85
N LYS A 393 -6.20 19.67 24.75
CA LYS A 393 -6.62 18.85 25.90
C LYS A 393 -6.38 17.37 25.66
N VAL A 394 -6.48 16.59 26.73
CA VAL A 394 -6.45 15.13 26.70
C VAL A 394 -7.84 14.61 27.05
N TYR A 395 -8.41 13.74 26.24
CA TYR A 395 -9.74 13.16 26.39
C TYR A 395 -9.63 11.66 26.68
N GLU A 396 -10.53 11.14 27.51
CA GLU A 396 -10.76 9.69 27.60
C GLU A 396 -11.50 9.24 26.33
N PHE A 397 -10.78 8.57 25.45
CA PHE A 397 -11.28 8.08 24.17
C PHE A 397 -12.02 6.75 24.35
N ALA A 398 -11.39 5.79 25.03
CA ALA A 398 -11.97 4.48 25.29
C ALA A 398 -11.54 3.92 26.65
N ALA A 399 -12.46 3.33 27.40
CA ALA A 399 -12.17 2.64 28.65
C ALA A 399 -13.08 1.41 28.81
N ALA A 400 -12.59 0.38 29.49
CA ALA A 400 -13.43 -0.76 29.82
C ALA A 400 -14.48 -0.43 30.91
N GLU A 401 -15.75 -0.73 30.64
CA GLU A 401 -16.81 -0.56 31.63
C GLU A 401 -17.07 -1.86 32.42
N GLY A 402 -16.58 -1.92 33.66
CA GLY A 402 -16.97 -2.91 34.65
C GLY A 402 -16.16 -4.21 34.65
N THR A 403 -16.56 -5.19 35.47
CA THR A 403 -15.68 -6.30 35.88
C THR A 403 -15.55 -7.46 34.88
N ALA A 404 -16.12 -7.34 33.68
CA ALA A 404 -16.19 -8.45 32.72
C ALA A 404 -15.95 -8.04 31.26
N CYS A 405 -15.95 -6.72 30.98
CA CYS A 405 -15.55 -6.19 29.70
C CYS A 405 -14.03 -6.05 29.71
N ILE A 406 -13.34 -6.45 28.66
CA ILE A 406 -11.90 -6.29 28.47
C ILE A 406 -11.73 -5.44 27.21
N LEU A 407 -11.00 -4.34 27.34
CA LEU A 407 -10.59 -3.47 26.26
C LEU A 407 -9.33 -4.03 25.59
N SER A 408 -9.33 -4.03 24.27
CA SER A 408 -8.18 -4.28 23.42
C SER A 408 -8.37 -3.49 22.13
N TYR A 409 -7.39 -3.54 21.24
CA TYR A 409 -7.57 -3.03 19.89
C TYR A 409 -7.00 -4.03 18.88
N THR A 410 -7.40 -3.93 17.62
CA THR A 410 -6.98 -4.87 16.57
C THR A 410 -6.98 -4.20 15.20
N TYR A 411 -6.12 -4.69 14.31
CA TYR A 411 -6.09 -4.28 12.92
C TYR A 411 -6.96 -5.23 12.09
N TYR A 412 -8.03 -4.70 11.49
CA TYR A 412 -8.95 -5.49 10.69
C TYR A 412 -9.45 -4.74 9.46
N ASN A 413 -9.30 -5.36 8.29
CA ASN A 413 -9.62 -4.77 6.97
C ASN A 413 -8.93 -3.41 6.73
N GLY A 414 -7.66 -3.30 7.11
CA GLY A 414 -6.82 -2.12 6.84
C GLY A 414 -7.14 -0.89 7.70
N ALA A 415 -7.76 -1.07 8.87
CA ALA A 415 -8.01 -0.01 9.84
C ALA A 415 -7.88 -0.53 11.27
N VAL A 416 -7.66 0.39 12.21
CA VAL A 416 -7.69 0.08 13.65
C VAL A 416 -9.14 0.03 14.13
N TRP A 417 -9.42 -0.96 14.99
CA TRP A 417 -10.68 -1.12 15.67
C TRP A 417 -10.44 -1.27 17.18
N ILE A 418 -11.17 -0.49 17.97
CA ILE A 418 -11.27 -0.70 19.42
C ILE A 418 -12.19 -1.89 19.67
N MET A 419 -11.75 -2.83 20.48
CA MET A 419 -12.47 -4.07 20.78
C MET A 419 -12.82 -4.18 22.26
N TYR A 420 -14.09 -4.43 22.51
CA TYR A 420 -14.68 -4.71 23.82
C TYR A 420 -15.07 -6.18 23.89
N SER A 421 -14.28 -6.96 24.61
CA SER A 421 -14.48 -8.39 24.80
C SER A 421 -15.19 -8.66 26.11
N ASN A 422 -16.26 -9.46 26.11
CA ASN A 422 -17.00 -9.82 27.32
C ASN A 422 -17.23 -11.32 27.37
N ARG A 423 -17.11 -11.89 28.57
CA ARG A 423 -17.38 -13.30 28.81
C ARG A 423 -18.50 -13.48 29.83
N SER A 424 -19.57 -14.15 29.42
CA SER A 424 -20.63 -14.54 30.35
C SER A 424 -20.13 -15.50 31.42
N SER A 425 -20.84 -15.55 32.55
CA SER A 425 -20.61 -16.56 33.60
C SER A 425 -20.73 -18.02 33.14
N ALA A 426 -21.41 -18.26 32.01
CA ALA A 426 -21.54 -19.58 31.40
C ALA A 426 -20.38 -19.91 30.44
N GLY A 427 -19.51 -18.94 30.16
CA GLY A 427 -18.30 -19.10 29.35
C GLY A 427 -18.42 -18.60 27.92
N PHE A 428 -19.62 -18.15 27.49
CA PHE A 428 -19.87 -17.57 26.16
C PHE A 428 -19.21 -16.22 25.99
N GLU A 429 -18.62 -15.99 24.82
CA GLU A 429 -17.84 -14.80 24.47
C GLU A 429 -18.64 -13.87 23.55
N PHE A 430 -18.54 -12.57 23.82
CA PHE A 430 -19.23 -11.50 23.10
C PHE A 430 -18.22 -10.41 22.79
N TYR A 431 -18.23 -9.92 21.57
CA TYR A 431 -17.30 -8.92 21.09
C TYR A 431 -18.08 -7.78 20.47
N HIS A 432 -17.69 -6.57 20.85
CA HIS A 432 -18.14 -5.34 20.24
C HIS A 432 -16.90 -4.59 19.75
N MET A 433 -16.87 -4.21 18.49
CA MET A 433 -15.77 -3.47 17.88
C MET A 433 -16.28 -2.14 17.36
N GLU A 434 -15.51 -1.09 17.59
CA GLU A 434 -15.77 0.27 17.15
C GLU A 434 -14.60 0.76 16.31
N LYS A 435 -14.91 1.40 15.17
CA LYS A 435 -13.92 2.06 14.31
C LYS A 435 -14.20 3.55 14.31
N PHE A 436 -13.15 4.33 14.54
CA PHE A 436 -13.18 5.78 14.55
C PHE A 436 -12.39 6.35 13.36
N GLU A 437 -12.71 7.59 12.97
CA GLU A 437 -12.03 8.37 11.92
C GLU A 437 -12.03 9.86 12.32
N GLY A 438 -10.96 10.33 12.95
CA GLY A 438 -10.74 11.74 13.30
C GLY A 438 -11.51 12.25 14.51
N ALA A 439 -10.77 12.72 15.52
CA ALA A 439 -11.29 13.30 16.76
C ALA A 439 -12.45 12.48 17.37
N ASP A 440 -12.20 11.20 17.63
CA ASP A 440 -13.15 10.27 18.27
C ASP A 440 -14.44 10.02 17.47
N ASN A 441 -14.46 10.26 16.15
CA ASN A 441 -15.68 10.14 15.37
C ASN A 441 -15.96 8.69 14.94
N LEU A 442 -16.91 8.04 15.63
CA LEU A 442 -17.34 6.66 15.32
C LEU A 442 -17.92 6.55 13.89
N THR A 443 -17.29 5.73 13.05
CA THR A 443 -17.70 5.53 11.64
C THR A 443 -18.26 4.15 11.36
N ALA A 444 -17.85 3.12 12.13
CA ALA A 444 -18.40 1.79 12.00
C ALA A 444 -18.41 1.04 13.34
N GLU A 445 -19.34 0.11 13.46
CA GLU A 445 -19.45 -0.81 14.60
C GLU A 445 -19.66 -2.24 14.09
N MET A 446 -19.14 -3.21 14.84
CA MET A 446 -19.33 -4.63 14.56
C MET A 446 -19.58 -5.38 15.87
N ASN A 447 -20.59 -6.24 15.90
CA ASN A 447 -20.88 -7.11 17.02
C ASN A 447 -20.78 -8.56 16.58
N PHE A 448 -20.05 -9.40 17.29
CA PHE A 448 -20.03 -10.84 17.02
C PHE A 448 -19.83 -11.64 18.29
N GLY A 449 -20.23 -12.90 18.30
CA GLY A 449 -20.10 -13.73 19.48
C GLY A 449 -21.06 -14.91 19.54
N GLU A 450 -21.06 -15.55 20.71
CA GLU A 450 -21.82 -16.74 21.01
C GLU A 450 -23.12 -16.40 21.74
N GLU A 451 -24.25 -16.80 21.17
CA GLU A 451 -25.55 -16.71 21.82
C GLU A 451 -26.05 -18.09 22.26
N PHE A 452 -26.59 -18.17 23.47
CA PHE A 452 -27.24 -19.36 24.00
C PHE A 452 -28.59 -18.99 24.59
N ASP A 453 -29.65 -19.64 24.12
CA ASP A 453 -30.99 -19.49 24.66
C ASP A 453 -31.21 -20.48 25.81
N PRO A 454 -31.24 -20.02 27.08
CA PRO A 454 -31.46 -20.90 28.23
C PRO A 454 -32.86 -21.51 28.26
N ASP A 455 -33.84 -20.90 27.59
CA ASP A 455 -35.22 -21.41 27.49
C ASP A 455 -35.38 -22.42 26.34
N ASN A 456 -34.37 -22.53 25.45
CA ASN A 456 -34.34 -23.46 24.33
C ASN A 456 -32.98 -24.15 24.17
N ALA A 457 -32.58 -24.92 25.19
CA ALA A 457 -31.31 -25.64 25.20
C ALA A 457 -31.10 -26.63 24.02
N GLU A 458 -32.18 -27.05 23.34
CA GLU A 458 -32.09 -27.92 22.15
C GLU A 458 -31.58 -27.16 20.91
N ALA A 459 -31.67 -25.82 20.87
CA ALA A 459 -31.17 -25.01 19.76
C ALA A 459 -29.63 -24.94 19.71
N GLY A 460 -28.94 -25.32 20.79
CA GLY A 460 -27.49 -25.26 20.85
C GLY A 460 -26.94 -23.83 20.94
N ILE A 461 -25.64 -23.69 20.72
CA ILE A 461 -24.95 -22.39 20.64
C ILE A 461 -25.17 -21.84 19.24
N LYS A 462 -25.50 -20.56 19.17
CA LYS A 462 -25.58 -19.79 17.94
C LYS A 462 -24.38 -18.87 17.85
N TYR A 463 -23.88 -18.67 16.64
CA TYR A 463 -22.84 -17.70 16.36
C TYR A 463 -23.47 -16.54 15.62
N THR A 464 -23.15 -15.32 16.02
CA THR A 464 -23.77 -14.14 15.44
C THR A 464 -22.75 -13.15 14.93
N LEU A 465 -23.11 -12.45 13.86
CA LEU A 465 -22.44 -11.28 13.33
C LEU A 465 -23.51 -10.21 13.06
N ASN A 466 -23.41 -9.07 13.74
CA ASN A 466 -24.37 -7.97 13.72
C ASN A 466 -25.83 -8.44 13.92
N GLY A 467 -26.02 -9.39 14.84
CA GLY A 467 -27.31 -10.00 15.17
C GLY A 467 -27.85 -11.00 14.14
N ALA A 468 -27.13 -11.24 13.04
CA ALA A 468 -27.44 -12.31 12.10
C ALA A 468 -26.74 -13.61 12.52
N GLU A 469 -27.47 -14.73 12.50
CA GLU A 469 -26.90 -16.05 12.76
C GLU A 469 -25.97 -16.46 11.59
N ILE A 470 -24.73 -16.84 11.92
CA ILE A 470 -23.72 -17.33 10.99
C ILE A 470 -23.32 -18.76 11.36
N SER A 471 -22.67 -19.47 10.43
CA SER A 471 -22.15 -20.81 10.71
C SER A 471 -20.94 -20.76 11.64
N TYR A 472 -20.64 -21.89 12.29
CA TYR A 472 -19.46 -22.04 13.13
C TYR A 472 -18.15 -21.81 12.35
N ASP A 473 -18.09 -22.27 11.10
CA ASP A 473 -16.90 -22.12 10.26
C ASP A 473 -16.66 -20.64 9.93
N GLU A 474 -17.72 -19.90 9.57
CA GLU A 474 -17.65 -18.44 9.33
C GLU A 474 -17.24 -17.68 10.59
N TYR A 475 -17.79 -18.05 11.75
CA TYR A 475 -17.42 -17.46 13.04
C TYR A 475 -15.95 -17.72 13.38
N THR A 476 -15.49 -18.96 13.22
CA THR A 476 -14.11 -19.35 13.50
C THR A 476 -13.15 -18.62 12.57
N GLU A 477 -13.47 -18.48 11.28
CA GLU A 477 -12.64 -17.73 10.33
C GLU A 477 -12.58 -16.24 10.69
N LEU A 478 -13.72 -15.63 11.05
CA LEU A 478 -13.79 -14.25 11.50
C LEU A 478 -12.93 -14.00 12.74
N CYS A 479 -13.13 -14.80 13.80
CA CYS A 479 -12.33 -14.76 15.01
C CYS A 479 -10.84 -14.94 14.71
N SER A 480 -10.48 -15.87 13.82
CA SER A 480 -9.07 -16.13 13.49
C SER A 480 -8.41 -14.92 12.85
N LYS A 481 -9.14 -14.15 12.01
CA LYS A 481 -8.64 -12.93 11.39
C LYS A 481 -8.52 -11.78 12.39
N ILE A 482 -9.56 -11.58 13.21
CA ILE A 482 -9.61 -10.47 14.18
C ILE A 482 -8.60 -10.65 15.32
N PHE A 483 -8.47 -11.86 15.87
CA PHE A 483 -7.60 -12.11 17.02
C PHE A 483 -6.13 -12.31 16.64
N ALA A 484 -5.81 -12.50 15.35
CA ALA A 484 -4.43 -12.60 14.90
C ALA A 484 -3.64 -11.29 15.09
N ALA A 485 -4.32 -10.15 15.02
CA ALA A 485 -3.75 -8.81 15.17
C ALA A 485 -4.26 -8.09 16.44
N GLU A 486 -4.89 -8.81 17.36
CA GLU A 486 -5.35 -8.22 18.63
C GLU A 486 -4.16 -7.88 19.54
N VAL A 487 -4.15 -6.65 20.03
CA VAL A 487 -3.22 -6.18 21.06
C VAL A 487 -3.94 -6.08 22.39
N ASN A 488 -3.51 -6.90 23.34
CA ASN A 488 -4.07 -6.93 24.68
C ASN A 488 -3.32 -5.94 25.59
N THR A 489 -4.08 -5.14 26.33
CA THR A 489 -3.60 -4.01 27.15
C THR A 489 -3.92 -4.20 28.64
N ASN A 490 -4.19 -5.44 29.05
CA ASN A 490 -4.63 -5.84 30.39
C ASN A 490 -3.50 -6.30 31.31
#